data_AF-F1KWR4-F1
#
_entry.id   AF-F1KWR4-F1
#
_cell.length_a   1.000
_cell.length_b   1.000
_cell.length_c   1.000
_cell.angle_alpha   90.00
_cell.angle_beta   90.00
_cell.angle_gamma   90.00
#
_symmetry.space_group_name_H-M   'P 1'
#
loop_
_entity.id
_entity.type
_entity.pdbx_description
1 polymer ?
#
loop_
_entity_poly.entity_id
_entity_poly.type
_entity_poly.pdbx_seq_one_letter_code
_entity_poly.pdbx_strand_id
1 'polypeptide(L)'
;MLAMSPIMVLFVFVAAMIFPAFSTWNYTRCPSQCSCFSSSNMLTVDCSLRNLIRFPDPETIPADVQVINASWNKIFEIPSDFKFWFPDARVLDISFNELMRIPLLEGLDRLQILDLSGNRLSSLPDDSFASMIYLESLLLLNNGISNISENAFRGLGNLRQLHLGWNSLTDFPSFQFTPKLVELSLEHNYLSAVANGSVQLSLLHRLRLQHNTFVRLDSAALLECTQLQSLHLSHNRFATVPQLALRSVATTLTTVDLSGNPIKTVRSGDFIAMSEMREINLSDCNITVIEDGAFEDLPNLLRLRLNDNPTLSFIDDDAFTALPAISTLYLHNGNITSVFNFLAAMPSLQTLTLYGNSMLCDCNIRWLQIALSKGIVTEPNRIFCRHMNTTYHQLLKDAEFAPECSPRIVYIPEHVNARESQQLVLRCYANGIPKPSVRWLNSNGEIVSQSRTLVIEEVRQSDSSEFVCVVDSKHGTAFRGVRLNFSPQLYLQITSLQPTSVLLKLSANYNQTLQISLTNSESTLAFTVSSGSRFYLISNLRPLSVYDACLLIESCIISCVSFTTPDSIFTQKLPNHWLLTGVLIMLVVVSLVSLHVLLKQIKFSTSSVPYELYP
;
A
#
# COMPACT_ATOMS: atom_id res chain seq x y z
N MET A 1 -46.17 -44.60 69.29
CA MET A 1 -46.95 -43.54 69.96
C MET A 1 -46.01 -42.38 70.29
N LEU A 2 -46.33 -41.21 69.74
CA LEU A 2 -46.17 -39.87 70.32
C LEU A 2 -44.81 -39.48 70.94
N ALA A 3 -44.12 -38.58 70.24
CA ALA A 3 -43.69 -37.25 70.71
C ALA A 3 -42.32 -36.87 70.11
N MET A 4 -42.33 -36.12 69.01
CA MET A 4 -41.15 -35.38 68.58
C MET A 4 -40.95 -34.15 69.47
N SER A 5 -39.70 -33.84 69.79
CA SER A 5 -39.23 -32.85 70.76
C SER A 5 -39.14 -31.42 70.18
N PRO A 6 -39.03 -30.37 71.03
CA PRO A 6 -39.26 -28.98 70.66
C PRO A 6 -38.00 -28.29 70.08
N ILE A 7 -37.37 -28.91 69.08
CA ILE A 7 -36.20 -28.32 68.38
C ILE A 7 -36.54 -27.98 66.90
N MET A 8 -37.72 -28.37 66.41
CA MET A 8 -38.21 -28.06 65.05
C MET A 8 -39.15 -26.83 64.98
N VAL A 9 -39.16 -25.95 65.98
CA VAL A 9 -40.00 -24.72 65.95
C VAL A 9 -39.16 -23.43 65.80
N LEU A 10 -37.83 -23.49 65.95
CA LEU A 10 -36.99 -22.30 65.76
C LEU A 10 -36.47 -22.09 64.32
N PHE A 11 -36.61 -23.07 63.43
CA PHE A 11 -36.14 -22.96 62.04
C PHE A 11 -37.18 -22.44 61.04
N VAL A 12 -38.43 -22.23 61.46
CA VAL A 12 -39.51 -21.73 60.58
C VAL A 12 -39.77 -20.23 60.75
N PHE A 13 -39.25 -19.58 61.80
CA PHE A 13 -39.50 -18.15 62.06
C PHE A 13 -38.35 -17.17 61.75
N VAL A 14 -37.17 -17.64 61.35
CA VAL A 14 -36.07 -16.75 60.89
C VAL A 14 -35.92 -16.73 59.36
N ALA A 15 -36.60 -17.63 58.64
CA ALA A 15 -36.62 -17.62 57.17
C ALA A 15 -37.64 -16.63 56.55
N ALA A 16 -38.34 -15.83 57.37
CA ALA A 16 -39.39 -14.90 56.92
C ALA A 16 -39.03 -13.40 57.00
N MET A 17 -37.78 -13.05 57.31
CA MET A 17 -37.33 -11.64 57.45
C MET A 17 -36.11 -11.27 56.58
N ILE A 18 -35.73 -12.11 55.62
CA ILE A 18 -34.84 -11.72 54.50
C ILE A 18 -35.38 -12.35 53.22
N PHE A 19 -36.65 -12.07 52.92
CA PHE A 19 -36.99 -11.87 51.53
C PHE A 19 -36.49 -10.47 51.20
N PRO A 20 -35.63 -10.24 50.19
CA PRO A 20 -35.68 -8.93 49.56
C PRO A 20 -37.14 -8.78 49.18
N ALA A 21 -37.77 -7.71 49.65
CA ALA A 21 -39.05 -7.32 49.12
C ALA A 21 -38.88 -7.38 47.60
N PHE A 22 -39.47 -8.39 46.95
CA PHE A 22 -39.75 -8.33 45.53
C PHE A 22 -40.79 -7.25 45.46
N SER A 23 -40.31 -6.02 45.48
CA SER A 23 -41.05 -4.86 45.12
C SER A 23 -41.50 -5.16 43.70
N THR A 24 -42.77 -5.49 43.56
CA THR A 24 -43.46 -5.61 42.28
C THR A 24 -43.48 -4.21 41.67
N TRP A 25 -42.37 -3.80 41.05
CA TRP A 25 -42.29 -2.55 40.32
C TRP A 25 -43.01 -2.75 39.00
N ASN A 26 -44.32 -2.46 39.02
CA ASN A 26 -45.14 -2.37 37.84
C ASN A 26 -44.72 -1.13 37.01
N TYR A 27 -44.14 -1.41 35.85
CA TYR A 27 -44.01 -0.62 34.62
C TYR A 27 -44.11 0.92 34.67
N THR A 28 -42.96 1.57 34.45
CA THR A 28 -42.72 2.60 33.41
C THR A 28 -41.21 2.90 33.36
N ARG A 29 -40.39 1.86 33.10
CA ARG A 29 -38.90 1.97 33.05
C ARG A 29 -38.40 2.17 31.63
N CYS A 30 -38.97 3.15 30.95
CA CYS A 30 -38.43 3.62 29.69
C CYS A 30 -38.13 5.11 29.88
N PRO A 31 -36.94 5.60 29.51
CA PRO A 31 -36.67 7.02 29.59
C PRO A 31 -37.74 7.79 28.79
N SER A 32 -38.26 8.88 29.35
CA SER A 32 -39.46 9.56 28.82
C SER A 32 -39.32 10.08 27.38
N GLN A 33 -38.09 10.33 26.94
CA GLN A 33 -37.77 10.78 25.58
C GLN A 33 -37.48 9.62 24.62
N CYS A 34 -37.44 8.38 25.12
CA CYS A 34 -37.05 7.19 24.39
C CYS A 34 -38.24 6.26 24.14
N SER A 35 -38.00 5.22 23.35
CA SER A 35 -38.98 4.18 23.01
C SER A 35 -38.37 2.83 23.34
N CYS A 36 -39.07 2.05 24.18
CA CYS A 36 -38.58 0.75 24.63
C CYS A 36 -39.49 -0.34 24.10
N PHE A 37 -38.88 -1.34 23.47
CA PHE A 37 -39.61 -2.42 22.82
C PHE A 37 -38.75 -3.70 22.78
N SER A 38 -39.40 -4.84 22.58
CA SER A 38 -38.69 -6.10 22.31
C SER A 38 -38.69 -6.35 20.80
N SER A 39 -37.50 -6.49 20.22
CA SER A 39 -37.31 -6.81 18.80
C SER A 39 -36.43 -8.04 18.69
N SER A 40 -36.88 -9.07 17.96
CA SER A 40 -36.16 -10.34 17.81
C SER A 40 -35.75 -10.99 19.14
N ASN A 41 -36.64 -10.95 20.14
CA ASN A 41 -36.39 -11.37 21.53
C ASN A 41 -35.27 -10.59 22.25
N MET A 42 -34.92 -9.40 21.76
CA MET A 42 -33.95 -8.51 22.38
C MET A 42 -34.64 -7.27 22.94
N LEU A 43 -34.49 -7.03 24.24
CA LEU A 43 -35.00 -5.80 24.87
C LEU A 43 -34.17 -4.60 24.39
N THR A 44 -34.83 -3.69 23.69
CA THR A 44 -34.23 -2.53 23.04
C THR A 44 -34.75 -1.25 23.67
N VAL A 45 -33.83 -0.34 23.98
CA VAL A 45 -34.10 1.04 24.37
C VAL A 45 -33.59 1.95 23.26
N ASP A 46 -34.51 2.59 22.55
CA ASP A 46 -34.21 3.48 21.43
C ASP A 46 -34.48 4.95 21.81
N CYS A 47 -33.38 5.67 21.97
CA CYS A 47 -33.27 7.08 22.27
C CYS A 47 -32.71 7.88 21.08
N SER A 48 -32.69 7.30 19.88
CA SER A 48 -32.09 7.95 18.71
C SER A 48 -32.92 9.12 18.18
N LEU A 49 -32.24 10.12 17.58
CA LEU A 49 -32.87 11.30 16.95
C LEU A 49 -33.77 12.12 17.91
N ARG A 50 -33.41 12.19 19.19
CA ARG A 50 -34.19 12.88 20.24
C ARG A 50 -33.61 14.23 20.67
N ASN A 51 -32.56 14.70 19.99
CA ASN A 51 -31.82 15.92 20.36
C ASN A 51 -31.29 15.90 21.81
N LEU A 52 -30.94 14.72 22.33
CA LEU A 52 -30.42 14.57 23.68
C LEU A 52 -29.05 15.25 23.80
N ILE A 53 -28.86 16.04 24.85
CA ILE A 53 -27.58 16.72 25.14
C ILE A 53 -26.74 15.91 26.15
N ARG A 54 -27.40 15.00 26.88
CA ARG A 54 -26.78 14.09 27.85
C ARG A 54 -27.32 12.68 27.61
N PHE A 55 -26.53 11.68 27.98
CA PHE A 55 -26.98 10.30 27.94
C PHE A 55 -28.22 10.10 28.85
N PRO A 56 -29.20 9.26 28.49
CA PRO A 56 -30.37 9.01 29.31
C PRO A 56 -30.00 8.55 30.72
N ASP A 57 -30.82 8.94 31.71
CA ASP A 57 -30.60 8.57 33.10
C ASP A 57 -30.56 7.04 33.26
N PRO A 58 -29.46 6.45 33.78
CA PRO A 58 -29.29 5.01 33.86
C PRO A 58 -30.33 4.36 34.77
N GLU A 59 -30.88 5.06 35.77
CA GLU A 59 -31.92 4.53 36.65
C GLU A 59 -33.24 4.29 35.91
N THR A 60 -33.44 4.96 34.77
CA THR A 60 -34.64 4.83 33.94
C THR A 60 -34.54 3.75 32.87
N ILE A 61 -33.34 3.19 32.66
CA ILE A 61 -33.07 2.13 31.68
C ILE A 61 -33.29 0.76 32.34
N PRO A 62 -33.99 -0.19 31.69
CA PRO A 62 -34.14 -1.56 32.21
C PRO A 62 -32.79 -2.25 32.40
N ALA A 63 -32.60 -2.94 33.53
CA ALA A 63 -31.33 -3.62 33.84
C ALA A 63 -31.04 -4.82 32.91
N ASP A 64 -32.09 -5.43 32.36
CA ASP A 64 -32.06 -6.54 31.41
C ASP A 64 -32.03 -6.08 29.93
N VAL A 65 -31.78 -4.78 29.69
CA VAL A 65 -31.63 -4.24 28.34
C VAL A 65 -30.47 -4.91 27.61
N GLN A 66 -30.69 -5.24 26.34
CA GLN A 66 -29.69 -5.89 25.51
C GLN A 66 -29.19 -4.99 24.38
N VAL A 67 -30.01 -4.03 23.95
CA VAL A 67 -29.67 -3.04 22.93
C VAL A 67 -30.00 -1.64 23.45
N ILE A 68 -28.99 -0.77 23.49
CA ILE A 68 -29.16 0.64 23.82
C ILE A 68 -28.74 1.45 22.61
N ASN A 69 -29.70 2.14 21.98
CA ASN A 69 -29.45 3.05 20.87
C ASN A 69 -29.69 4.48 21.32
N ALA A 70 -28.63 5.28 21.41
CA ALA A 70 -28.67 6.72 21.68
C ALA A 70 -27.98 7.51 20.55
N SER A 71 -28.00 6.96 19.33
CA SER A 71 -27.37 7.57 18.16
C SER A 71 -28.07 8.86 17.68
N TRP A 72 -27.39 9.64 16.85
CA TRP A 72 -27.95 10.85 16.23
C TRP A 72 -28.53 11.84 17.25
N ASN A 73 -27.74 12.15 18.26
CA ASN A 73 -28.07 13.09 19.32
C ASN A 73 -26.96 14.18 19.42
N LYS A 74 -26.94 14.94 20.51
CA LYS A 74 -25.98 16.02 20.79
C LYS A 74 -25.23 15.75 22.10
N ILE A 75 -25.01 14.47 22.42
CA ILE A 75 -24.37 14.07 23.67
C ILE A 75 -22.88 14.41 23.56
N PHE A 76 -22.41 15.36 24.35
CA PHE A 76 -21.02 15.84 24.29
C PHE A 76 -20.11 15.17 25.31
N GLU A 77 -20.66 14.62 26.39
CA GLU A 77 -19.93 13.85 27.40
C GLU A 77 -20.84 12.83 28.11
N ILE A 78 -20.22 11.76 28.59
CA ILE A 78 -20.79 10.90 29.64
C ILE A 78 -19.90 11.10 30.87
N PRO A 79 -20.45 11.52 32.02
CA PRO A 79 -19.68 11.76 33.24
C PRO A 79 -18.84 10.54 33.65
N SER A 80 -17.65 10.75 34.19
CA SER A 80 -16.74 9.65 34.58
C SER A 80 -17.24 8.81 35.75
N ASP A 81 -18.14 9.36 36.56
CA ASP A 81 -18.84 8.69 37.66
C ASP A 81 -20.09 7.91 37.18
N PHE A 82 -20.43 7.99 35.90
CA PHE A 82 -21.49 7.21 35.28
C PHE A 82 -21.12 5.73 35.29
N LYS A 83 -21.96 4.89 35.92
CA LYS A 83 -21.79 3.45 35.95
C LYS A 83 -22.86 2.79 35.10
N PHE A 84 -22.45 2.03 34.10
CA PHE A 84 -23.39 1.24 33.31
C PHE A 84 -23.74 -0.02 34.11
N TRP A 85 -24.92 -0.08 34.73
CA TRP A 85 -25.38 -1.30 35.42
C TRP A 85 -26.20 -2.20 34.50
N PHE A 86 -25.70 -2.43 33.27
CA PHE A 86 -26.40 -3.17 32.21
C PHE A 86 -25.59 -4.41 31.80
N PRO A 87 -25.48 -5.43 32.66
CA PRO A 87 -24.60 -6.58 32.44
C PRO A 87 -25.03 -7.46 31.26
N ASP A 88 -26.29 -7.37 30.83
CA ASP A 88 -26.82 -8.12 29.68
C ASP A 88 -26.78 -7.33 28.35
N ALA A 89 -26.31 -6.08 28.38
CA ALA A 89 -26.16 -5.25 27.20
C ALA A 89 -25.17 -5.89 26.22
N ARG A 90 -25.61 -6.07 24.96
CA ARG A 90 -24.80 -6.62 23.87
C ARG A 90 -24.45 -5.57 22.82
N VAL A 91 -25.32 -4.59 22.64
CA VAL A 91 -25.14 -3.52 21.65
C VAL A 91 -25.31 -2.17 22.33
N LEU A 92 -24.30 -1.32 22.21
CA LEU A 92 -24.35 0.08 22.58
C LEU A 92 -24.02 0.92 21.34
N ASP A 93 -25.02 1.64 20.86
CA ASP A 93 -24.87 2.61 19.77
C ASP A 93 -24.99 4.02 20.35
N ILE A 94 -23.88 4.73 20.36
CA ILE A 94 -23.75 6.15 20.73
C ILE A 94 -23.13 6.94 19.59
N SER A 95 -23.32 6.47 18.35
CA SER A 95 -22.83 7.11 17.13
C SER A 95 -23.53 8.43 16.83
N PHE A 96 -22.93 9.27 15.98
CA PHE A 96 -23.46 10.56 15.55
C PHE A 96 -23.87 11.45 16.74
N ASN A 97 -22.92 11.65 17.65
CA ASN A 97 -23.02 12.52 18.83
C ASN A 97 -21.84 13.51 18.84
N GLU A 98 -21.59 14.18 19.96
CA GLU A 98 -20.50 15.18 20.09
C GLU A 98 -19.42 14.75 21.09
N LEU A 99 -19.26 13.45 21.34
CA LEU A 99 -18.31 12.94 22.32
C LEU A 99 -16.88 13.28 21.91
N MET A 100 -16.15 13.95 22.80
CA MET A 100 -14.74 14.30 22.58
C MET A 100 -13.76 13.24 23.13
N ARG A 101 -14.25 12.35 24.01
CA ARG A 101 -13.47 11.29 24.64
C ARG A 101 -14.31 10.02 24.76
N ILE A 102 -13.63 8.89 24.86
CA ILE A 102 -14.29 7.61 25.13
C ILE A 102 -14.83 7.63 26.57
N PRO A 103 -16.10 7.26 26.79
CA PRO A 103 -16.67 7.18 28.13
C PRO A 103 -16.10 5.99 28.92
N LEU A 104 -16.17 6.03 30.25
CA LEU A 104 -15.83 4.86 31.06
C LEU A 104 -16.93 3.81 30.91
N LEU A 105 -16.65 2.72 30.21
CA LEU A 105 -17.63 1.69 29.85
C LEU A 105 -17.76 0.55 30.89
N GLU A 106 -17.39 0.80 32.15
CA GLU A 106 -17.49 -0.21 33.21
C GLU A 106 -18.93 -0.69 33.42
N GLY A 107 -19.11 -2.02 33.52
CA GLY A 107 -20.38 -2.70 33.76
C GLY A 107 -21.16 -3.09 32.50
N LEU A 108 -20.63 -2.82 31.31
CA LEU A 108 -21.07 -3.39 30.04
C LEU A 108 -20.33 -4.71 29.73
N ASP A 109 -20.35 -5.64 30.68
CA ASP A 109 -19.42 -6.78 30.69
C ASP A 109 -19.66 -7.79 29.56
N ARG A 110 -20.80 -7.76 28.88
CA ARG A 110 -21.16 -8.68 27.78
C ARG A 110 -21.29 -7.97 26.43
N LEU A 111 -20.78 -6.74 26.33
CA LEU A 111 -20.89 -5.95 25.12
C LEU A 111 -20.19 -6.66 23.95
N GLN A 112 -20.92 -6.81 22.84
CA GLN A 112 -20.44 -7.44 21.61
C GLN A 112 -20.22 -6.41 20.50
N ILE A 113 -21.04 -5.36 20.46
CA ILE A 113 -20.99 -4.30 19.46
C ILE A 113 -20.98 -2.94 20.16
N LEU A 114 -19.99 -2.13 19.85
CA LEU A 114 -19.87 -0.75 20.28
C LEU A 114 -19.73 0.16 19.07
N ASP A 115 -20.70 1.06 18.87
CA ASP A 115 -20.63 2.08 17.84
C ASP A 115 -20.43 3.47 18.45
N LEU A 116 -19.28 4.05 18.12
CA LEU A 116 -18.80 5.39 18.50
C LEU A 116 -18.57 6.25 17.25
N SER A 117 -19.06 5.83 16.08
CA SER A 117 -18.85 6.53 14.81
C SER A 117 -19.48 7.92 14.80
N GLY A 118 -18.98 8.87 14.01
CA GLY A 118 -19.60 10.19 13.87
C GLY A 118 -19.55 11.04 15.14
N ASN A 119 -18.54 10.85 16.00
CA ASN A 119 -18.28 11.67 17.18
C ASN A 119 -17.11 12.64 16.93
N ARG A 120 -16.59 13.26 17.99
CA ARG A 120 -15.46 14.20 17.94
C ARG A 120 -14.21 13.66 18.66
N LEU A 121 -14.03 12.34 18.65
CA LEU A 121 -12.90 11.69 19.32
C LEU A 121 -11.59 12.07 18.63
N SER A 122 -10.60 12.56 19.39
CA SER A 122 -9.30 12.99 18.84
C SER A 122 -8.18 11.97 19.01
N SER A 123 -8.31 11.05 19.97
CA SER A 123 -7.27 10.08 20.31
C SER A 123 -7.83 8.87 21.04
N LEU A 124 -7.13 7.73 20.96
CA LEU A 124 -7.39 6.53 21.75
C LEU A 124 -6.27 6.35 22.78
N PRO A 125 -6.48 6.69 24.07
CA PRO A 125 -5.51 6.42 25.13
C PRO A 125 -5.38 4.92 25.43
N ASP A 126 -4.32 4.54 26.15
CA ASP A 126 -4.13 3.17 26.65
C ASP A 126 -5.34 2.70 27.46
N ASP A 127 -5.64 1.41 27.38
CA ASP A 127 -6.69 0.74 28.15
C ASP A 127 -8.13 1.28 27.93
N SER A 128 -8.36 2.07 26.86
CA SER A 128 -9.67 2.64 26.50
C SER A 128 -10.82 1.62 26.47
N PHE A 129 -10.51 0.36 26.19
CA PHE A 129 -11.47 -0.73 26.07
C PHE A 129 -11.11 -1.96 26.93
N ALA A 130 -10.29 -1.78 27.98
CA ALA A 130 -9.69 -2.89 28.72
C ALA A 130 -10.69 -3.89 29.34
N SER A 131 -11.89 -3.44 29.72
CA SER A 131 -12.95 -4.28 30.29
C SER A 131 -13.81 -5.00 29.25
N MET A 132 -13.70 -4.66 27.96
CA MET A 132 -14.59 -5.11 26.88
C MET A 132 -14.16 -6.46 26.30
N ILE A 133 -14.00 -7.49 27.14
CA ILE A 133 -13.38 -8.77 26.76
C ILE A 133 -14.22 -9.62 25.78
N TYR A 134 -15.52 -9.34 25.66
CA TYR A 134 -16.43 -10.04 24.73
C TYR A 134 -16.73 -9.24 23.46
N LEU A 135 -16.11 -8.06 23.29
CA LEU A 135 -16.38 -7.21 22.14
C LEU A 135 -15.93 -7.88 20.85
N GLU A 136 -16.84 -7.95 19.88
CA GLU A 136 -16.62 -8.55 18.56
C GLU A 136 -16.53 -7.48 17.46
N SER A 137 -17.23 -6.37 17.60
CA SER A 137 -17.25 -5.28 16.61
C SER A 137 -17.10 -3.91 17.29
N LEU A 138 -16.11 -3.15 16.84
CA LEU A 138 -15.83 -1.78 17.30
C LEU A 138 -15.84 -0.83 16.10
N LEU A 139 -16.79 0.09 16.11
CA LEU A 139 -17.00 1.07 15.05
C LEU A 139 -16.62 2.47 15.54
N LEU A 140 -15.62 3.08 14.90
CA LEU A 140 -15.05 4.39 15.23
C LEU A 140 -14.96 5.27 13.97
N LEU A 141 -15.82 5.03 12.98
CA LEU A 141 -15.76 5.74 11.70
C LEU A 141 -16.05 7.23 11.87
N ASN A 142 -15.50 8.07 11.00
CA ASN A 142 -15.87 9.50 10.94
C ASN A 142 -15.70 10.20 12.29
N ASN A 143 -14.52 10.10 12.86
CA ASN A 143 -14.08 10.84 14.04
C ASN A 143 -12.89 11.73 13.68
N GLY A 144 -12.23 12.34 14.66
CA GLY A 144 -11.01 13.12 14.48
C GLY A 144 -9.76 12.41 14.99
N ILE A 145 -9.75 11.06 15.04
CA ILE A 145 -8.69 10.31 15.72
C ILE A 145 -7.39 10.47 14.94
N SER A 146 -6.40 11.09 15.57
CA SER A 146 -5.06 11.29 14.98
C SER A 146 -3.99 10.46 15.67
N ASN A 147 -4.22 10.05 16.93
CA ASN A 147 -3.28 9.28 17.72
C ASN A 147 -3.96 8.07 18.40
N ILE A 148 -3.34 6.90 18.27
CA ILE A 148 -3.76 5.67 18.92
C ILE A 148 -2.57 5.15 19.72
N SER A 149 -2.73 5.08 21.04
CA SER A 149 -1.68 4.63 21.95
C SER A 149 -1.41 3.13 21.77
N GLU A 150 -0.19 2.68 22.09
CA GLU A 150 0.27 1.30 21.84
C GLU A 150 -0.62 0.23 22.49
N ASN A 151 -1.20 0.52 23.66
CA ASN A 151 -2.07 -0.38 24.40
C ASN A 151 -3.55 0.03 24.36
N ALA A 152 -3.96 0.87 23.41
CA ALA A 152 -5.34 1.34 23.31
C ALA A 152 -6.37 0.19 23.13
N PHE A 153 -5.98 -0.87 22.43
CA PHE A 153 -6.83 -2.04 22.17
C PHE A 153 -6.63 -3.20 23.16
N ARG A 154 -5.92 -2.98 24.28
CA ARG A 154 -5.76 -4.01 25.29
C ARG A 154 -7.13 -4.49 25.78
N GLY A 155 -7.27 -5.80 25.99
CA GLY A 155 -8.53 -6.43 26.41
C GLY A 155 -9.41 -6.92 25.26
N LEU A 156 -9.20 -6.43 24.03
CA LEU A 156 -10.01 -6.75 22.84
C LEU A 156 -9.64 -8.08 22.16
N GLY A 157 -9.40 -9.14 22.95
CA GLY A 157 -8.94 -10.45 22.46
C GLY A 157 -9.95 -11.23 21.62
N ASN A 158 -11.23 -10.83 21.62
CA ASN A 158 -12.30 -11.42 20.81
C ASN A 158 -12.73 -10.55 19.62
N LEU A 159 -12.08 -9.40 19.42
CA LEU A 159 -12.48 -8.46 18.38
C LEU A 159 -12.28 -9.07 16.98
N ARG A 160 -13.33 -9.00 16.17
CA ARG A 160 -13.38 -9.54 14.80
C ARG A 160 -13.45 -8.43 13.76
N GLN A 161 -14.07 -7.30 14.09
CA GLN A 161 -14.25 -6.18 13.19
C GLN A 161 -13.80 -4.89 13.86
N LEU A 162 -12.94 -4.15 13.17
CA LEU A 162 -12.49 -2.84 13.61
C LEU A 162 -12.55 -1.84 12.46
N HIS A 163 -13.33 -0.79 12.65
CA HIS A 163 -13.48 0.28 11.66
C HIS A 163 -12.97 1.60 12.22
N LEU A 164 -11.87 2.08 11.65
CA LEU A 164 -11.20 3.34 11.95
C LEU A 164 -11.18 4.27 10.72
N GLY A 165 -12.08 4.03 9.76
CA GLY A 165 -12.16 4.82 8.53
C GLY A 165 -12.57 6.26 8.78
N TRP A 166 -12.21 7.18 7.88
CA TRP A 166 -12.54 8.60 7.98
C TRP A 166 -12.06 9.21 9.31
N ASN A 167 -10.78 9.03 9.60
CA ASN A 167 -10.10 9.62 10.75
C ASN A 167 -8.90 10.44 10.25
N SER A 168 -7.98 10.81 11.13
CA SER A 168 -6.80 11.61 10.81
C SER A 168 -5.49 10.88 11.15
N LEU A 169 -5.47 9.56 11.01
CA LEU A 169 -4.31 8.74 11.34
C LEU A 169 -3.18 8.96 10.32
N THR A 170 -1.99 9.26 10.83
CA THR A 170 -0.75 9.35 10.04
C THR A 170 0.09 8.08 10.14
N ASP A 171 0.05 7.44 11.31
CA ASP A 171 0.83 6.25 11.64
C ASP A 171 -0.04 5.00 11.70
N PHE A 172 0.50 3.88 11.23
CA PHE A 172 -0.21 2.61 11.23
C PHE A 172 -0.26 2.03 12.65
N PRO A 173 -1.45 1.78 13.24
CA PRO A 173 -1.56 1.33 14.63
C PRO A 173 -1.03 -0.09 14.87
N SER A 174 -0.68 -0.40 16.13
CA SER A 174 -0.39 -1.76 16.55
C SER A 174 -1.67 -2.54 16.84
N PHE A 175 -1.76 -3.76 16.31
CA PHE A 175 -2.92 -4.65 16.51
C PHE A 175 -2.57 -5.93 17.30
N GLN A 176 -1.50 -5.88 18.11
CA GLN A 176 -1.02 -7.04 18.89
C GLN A 176 -2.06 -7.59 19.88
N PHE A 177 -2.99 -6.76 20.35
CA PHE A 177 -4.04 -7.16 21.29
C PHE A 177 -5.34 -7.63 20.64
N THR A 178 -5.42 -7.64 19.31
CA THR A 178 -6.61 -8.00 18.53
C THR A 178 -6.32 -9.13 17.54
N PRO A 179 -5.83 -10.30 18.00
CA PRO A 179 -5.36 -11.38 17.12
C PRO A 179 -6.48 -12.07 16.32
N LYS A 180 -7.75 -11.86 16.69
CA LYS A 180 -8.92 -12.48 16.04
C LYS A 180 -9.59 -11.59 14.99
N LEU A 181 -8.96 -10.47 14.60
CA LEU A 181 -9.51 -9.60 13.57
C LEU A 181 -9.67 -10.35 12.24
N VAL A 182 -10.87 -10.24 11.69
CA VAL A 182 -11.29 -10.76 10.39
C VAL A 182 -11.44 -9.62 9.39
N GLU A 183 -11.88 -8.45 9.85
CA GLU A 183 -12.04 -7.25 9.03
C GLU A 183 -11.42 -6.03 9.72
N LEU A 184 -10.52 -5.36 8.99
CA LEU A 184 -9.88 -4.12 9.42
C LEU A 184 -10.07 -3.04 8.37
N SER A 185 -10.62 -1.91 8.81
CA SER A 185 -10.94 -0.75 7.98
C SER A 185 -10.17 0.48 8.44
N LEU A 186 -9.26 0.99 7.60
CA LEU A 186 -8.40 2.16 7.83
C LEU A 186 -8.48 3.15 6.65
N GLU A 187 -9.56 3.09 5.88
CA GLU A 187 -9.81 3.94 4.73
C GLU A 187 -9.94 5.43 5.09
N HIS A 188 -9.69 6.33 4.13
CA HIS A 188 -9.84 7.77 4.35
C HIS A 188 -9.06 8.26 5.58
N ASN A 189 -7.76 7.96 5.61
CA ASN A 189 -6.79 8.44 6.59
C ASN A 189 -5.58 9.04 5.84
N TYR A 190 -4.49 9.31 6.54
CA TYR A 190 -3.25 9.87 5.97
C TYR A 190 -2.07 8.89 6.07
N LEU A 191 -2.35 7.58 6.09
CA LEU A 191 -1.32 6.55 6.22
C LEU A 191 -0.42 6.51 4.99
N SER A 192 0.89 6.37 5.19
CA SER A 192 1.87 6.29 4.09
C SER A 192 2.68 4.99 4.05
N ALA A 193 2.70 4.24 5.16
CA ALA A 193 3.44 2.99 5.29
C ALA A 193 2.79 2.07 6.32
N VAL A 194 3.03 0.76 6.18
CA VAL A 194 2.67 -0.24 7.20
C VAL A 194 3.94 -0.54 7.99
N ALA A 195 3.93 -0.35 9.29
CA ALA A 195 5.10 -0.60 10.13
C ALA A 195 5.41 -2.12 10.19
N ASN A 196 6.69 -2.48 10.16
CA ASN A 196 7.09 -3.89 10.24
C ASN A 196 6.57 -4.52 11.54
N GLY A 197 5.88 -5.66 11.42
CA GLY A 197 5.30 -6.37 12.57
C GLY A 197 4.01 -5.76 13.14
N SER A 198 3.50 -4.66 12.59
CA SER A 198 2.22 -4.06 13.05
C SER A 198 0.99 -4.88 12.68
N VAL A 199 1.07 -5.70 11.62
CA VAL A 199 -0.01 -6.54 11.12
C VAL A 199 0.31 -8.01 11.41
N GLN A 200 0.16 -8.44 12.67
CA GLN A 200 0.20 -9.85 13.06
C GLN A 200 -1.23 -10.44 13.09
N LEU A 201 -1.93 -10.34 11.96
CA LEU A 201 -3.36 -10.67 11.86
C LEU A 201 -3.60 -11.87 10.94
N SER A 202 -3.27 -13.06 11.44
CA SER A 202 -3.35 -14.32 10.66
C SER A 202 -4.78 -14.72 10.26
N LEU A 203 -5.79 -14.25 11.00
CA LEU A 203 -7.21 -14.48 10.71
C LEU A 203 -7.85 -13.39 9.85
N LEU A 204 -7.09 -12.39 9.41
CA LEU A 204 -7.62 -11.27 8.64
C LEU A 204 -8.05 -11.72 7.25
N HIS A 205 -9.32 -11.51 6.91
CA HIS A 205 -9.89 -11.82 5.59
C HIS A 205 -10.01 -10.57 4.73
N ARG A 206 -10.25 -9.40 5.33
CA ARG A 206 -10.47 -8.14 4.63
C ARG A 206 -9.66 -7.01 5.22
N LEU A 207 -8.87 -6.35 4.37
CA LEU A 207 -8.10 -5.16 4.71
C LEU A 207 -8.50 -4.00 3.78
N ARG A 208 -9.00 -2.91 4.36
CA ARG A 208 -9.35 -1.68 3.64
C ARG A 208 -8.39 -0.56 3.96
N LEU A 209 -7.65 -0.10 2.94
CA LEU A 209 -6.63 0.96 3.01
C LEU A 209 -6.82 2.01 1.92
N GLN A 210 -7.99 2.04 1.26
CA GLN A 210 -8.28 3.01 0.20
C GLN A 210 -8.30 4.45 0.72
N HIS A 211 -8.07 5.43 -0.15
CA HIS A 211 -8.01 6.85 0.19
C HIS A 211 -7.01 7.15 1.32
N ASN A 212 -5.76 6.72 1.12
CA ASN A 212 -4.63 7.03 1.99
C ASN A 212 -3.50 7.66 1.13
N THR A 213 -2.26 7.67 1.62
CA THR A 213 -1.11 8.25 0.92
C THR A 213 -0.01 7.23 0.60
N PHE A 214 -0.33 5.94 0.54
CA PHE A 214 0.63 4.87 0.26
C PHE A 214 1.27 5.05 -1.11
N VAL A 215 2.60 5.07 -1.15
CA VAL A 215 3.40 5.10 -2.40
C VAL A 215 3.90 3.71 -2.76
N ARG A 216 4.19 2.89 -1.75
CA ARG A 216 4.66 1.51 -1.86
C ARG A 216 4.12 0.70 -0.69
N LEU A 217 4.11 -0.62 -0.87
CA LEU A 217 3.80 -1.56 0.19
C LEU A 217 4.97 -2.54 0.27
N ASP A 218 5.65 -2.57 1.41
CA ASP A 218 6.83 -3.41 1.60
C ASP A 218 6.43 -4.89 1.65
N SER A 219 7.34 -5.78 1.24
CA SER A 219 7.06 -7.22 1.12
C SER A 219 6.67 -7.87 2.45
N ALA A 220 7.11 -7.31 3.58
CA ALA A 220 6.78 -7.79 4.91
C ALA A 220 5.40 -7.33 5.42
N ALA A 221 4.76 -6.36 4.77
CA ALA A 221 3.54 -5.72 5.27
C ALA A 221 2.34 -6.68 5.37
N LEU A 222 2.27 -7.67 4.47
CA LEU A 222 1.17 -8.65 4.40
C LEU A 222 1.62 -10.07 4.73
N LEU A 223 2.88 -10.26 5.15
CA LEU A 223 3.50 -11.59 5.31
C LEU A 223 2.73 -12.50 6.28
N GLU A 224 2.23 -11.93 7.38
CA GLU A 224 1.50 -12.68 8.42
C GLU A 224 0.00 -12.82 8.12
N CYS A 225 -0.53 -12.15 7.08
CA CYS A 225 -1.94 -12.14 6.72
C CYS A 225 -2.34 -13.39 5.93
N THR A 226 -2.12 -14.57 6.51
CA THR A 226 -2.21 -15.87 5.83
C THR A 226 -3.62 -16.29 5.39
N GLN A 227 -4.67 -15.55 5.77
CA GLN A 227 -6.06 -15.79 5.35
C GLN A 227 -6.66 -14.62 4.56
N LEU A 228 -5.84 -13.67 4.10
CA LEU A 228 -6.33 -12.47 3.43
C LEU A 228 -6.98 -12.81 2.09
N GLN A 229 -8.24 -12.42 1.93
CA GLN A 229 -9.05 -12.68 0.73
C GLN A 229 -9.36 -11.41 -0.06
N SER A 230 -9.45 -10.26 0.60
CA SER A 230 -9.88 -8.99 0.01
C SER A 230 -8.97 -7.84 0.47
N LEU A 231 -8.33 -7.18 -0.48
CA LEU A 231 -7.42 -6.07 -0.24
C LEU A 231 -7.84 -4.84 -1.07
N HIS A 232 -8.20 -3.76 -0.39
CA HIS A 232 -8.57 -2.49 -1.02
C HIS A 232 -7.47 -1.46 -0.82
N LEU A 233 -6.89 -1.01 -1.92
CA LEU A 233 -5.78 -0.06 -2.00
C LEU A 233 -6.10 1.11 -2.95
N SER A 234 -7.35 1.27 -3.34
CA SER A 234 -7.78 2.30 -4.28
C SER A 234 -7.52 3.72 -3.78
N HIS A 235 -7.37 4.68 -4.70
CA HIS A 235 -7.10 6.07 -4.40
C HIS A 235 -5.92 6.28 -3.44
N ASN A 236 -4.77 5.67 -3.75
CA ASN A 236 -3.49 5.89 -3.11
C ASN A 236 -2.51 6.52 -4.11
N ARG A 237 -1.20 6.38 -3.91
CA ARG A 237 -0.13 6.93 -4.76
C ARG A 237 0.78 5.85 -5.34
N PHE A 238 0.26 4.64 -5.53
CA PHE A 238 1.03 3.54 -6.12
C PHE A 238 1.38 3.84 -7.58
N ALA A 239 2.67 3.99 -7.88
CA ALA A 239 3.15 4.19 -9.25
C ALA A 239 3.26 2.88 -10.06
N THR A 240 3.27 1.74 -9.37
CA THR A 240 3.36 0.38 -9.91
C THR A 240 2.51 -0.55 -9.05
N VAL A 241 2.12 -1.71 -9.58
CA VAL A 241 1.48 -2.77 -8.78
C VAL A 241 2.45 -3.20 -7.66
N PRO A 242 2.00 -3.33 -6.39
CA PRO A 242 2.85 -3.74 -5.28
C PRO A 242 3.14 -5.25 -5.29
N GLN A 243 3.76 -5.73 -6.36
CA GLN A 243 3.98 -7.15 -6.68
C GLN A 243 4.56 -7.94 -5.50
N LEU A 244 5.60 -7.42 -4.84
CA LEU A 244 6.28 -8.13 -3.75
C LEU A 244 5.37 -8.35 -2.53
N ALA A 245 4.51 -7.38 -2.21
CA ALA A 245 3.56 -7.52 -1.11
C ALA A 245 2.42 -8.47 -1.49
N LEU A 246 1.87 -8.35 -2.70
CA LEU A 246 0.80 -9.24 -3.16
C LEU A 246 1.27 -10.71 -3.27
N ARG A 247 2.53 -10.94 -3.61
CA ARG A 247 3.12 -12.30 -3.66
C ARG A 247 3.02 -13.02 -2.31
N SER A 248 3.11 -12.31 -1.19
CA SER A 248 3.02 -12.90 0.15
C SER A 248 1.63 -13.48 0.47
N VAL A 249 0.58 -13.01 -0.24
CA VAL A 249 -0.81 -13.45 -0.08
C VAL A 249 -1.39 -14.04 -1.36
N ALA A 250 -0.54 -14.42 -2.32
CA ALA A 250 -0.95 -14.87 -3.65
C ALA A 250 -1.88 -16.10 -3.63
N THR A 251 -1.72 -16.98 -2.63
CA THR A 251 -2.50 -18.23 -2.51
C THR A 251 -3.86 -18.06 -1.85
N THR A 252 -4.16 -16.89 -1.28
CA THR A 252 -5.42 -16.65 -0.54
C THR A 252 -6.21 -15.48 -1.09
N LEU A 253 -5.54 -14.52 -1.74
CA LEU A 253 -6.16 -13.29 -2.19
C LEU A 253 -7.10 -13.55 -3.37
N THR A 254 -8.37 -13.19 -3.21
CA THR A 254 -9.42 -13.37 -4.22
C THR A 254 -9.80 -12.06 -4.90
N THR A 255 -9.63 -10.93 -4.23
CA THR A 255 -10.02 -9.61 -4.73
C THR A 255 -8.97 -8.59 -4.38
N VAL A 256 -8.51 -7.84 -5.39
CA VAL A 256 -7.63 -6.70 -5.22
C VAL A 256 -8.18 -5.48 -5.93
N ASP A 257 -8.30 -4.37 -5.21
CA ASP A 257 -8.72 -3.09 -5.75
C ASP A 257 -7.58 -2.08 -5.70
N LEU A 258 -7.03 -1.75 -6.87
CA LEU A 258 -5.96 -0.79 -7.08
C LEU A 258 -6.44 0.46 -7.84
N SER A 259 -7.76 0.61 -8.06
CA SER A 259 -8.31 1.71 -8.86
C SER A 259 -7.94 3.10 -8.33
N GLY A 260 -7.86 4.10 -9.21
CA GLY A 260 -7.54 5.48 -8.79
C GLY A 260 -6.08 5.67 -8.33
N ASN A 261 -5.15 4.78 -8.70
CA ASN A 261 -3.71 4.91 -8.41
C ASN A 261 -2.92 5.26 -9.66
N PRO A 262 -1.80 6.01 -9.59
CA PRO A 262 -1.03 6.43 -10.77
C PRO A 262 -0.17 5.30 -11.40
N ILE A 263 -0.75 4.13 -11.68
CA ILE A 263 -0.09 2.96 -12.27
C ILE A 263 -0.03 3.11 -13.79
N LYS A 264 1.14 3.50 -14.31
CA LYS A 264 1.31 3.75 -15.76
C LYS A 264 1.37 2.48 -16.62
N THR A 265 1.88 1.38 -16.06
CA THR A 265 2.13 0.16 -16.84
C THR A 265 1.82 -1.05 -15.96
N VAL A 266 1.09 -2.01 -16.53
CA VAL A 266 0.90 -3.34 -15.93
C VAL A 266 1.85 -4.29 -16.63
N ARG A 267 2.75 -4.90 -15.85
CA ARG A 267 3.90 -5.66 -16.34
C ARG A 267 3.70 -7.15 -16.16
N SER A 268 4.47 -7.92 -16.93
CA SER A 268 4.59 -9.36 -16.72
C SER A 268 4.95 -9.66 -15.26
N GLY A 269 4.18 -10.55 -14.65
CA GLY A 269 4.41 -11.03 -13.29
C GLY A 269 3.82 -10.18 -12.16
N ASP A 270 3.19 -9.03 -12.45
CA ASP A 270 2.52 -8.18 -11.43
C ASP A 270 1.49 -8.98 -10.60
N PHE A 271 0.84 -9.97 -11.21
CA PHE A 271 -0.15 -10.86 -10.60
C PHE A 271 0.23 -12.34 -10.66
N ILE A 272 1.53 -12.67 -10.67
CA ILE A 272 1.99 -14.06 -10.83
C ILE A 272 1.56 -14.98 -9.69
N ALA A 273 1.22 -16.23 -10.04
CA ALA A 273 0.87 -17.31 -9.12
C ALA A 273 -0.35 -17.02 -8.21
N MET A 274 -1.24 -16.11 -8.62
CA MET A 274 -2.46 -15.77 -7.88
C MET A 274 -3.64 -16.66 -8.30
N SER A 275 -3.56 -17.96 -8.00
CA SER A 275 -4.54 -18.95 -8.48
C SER A 275 -5.96 -18.74 -7.95
N GLU A 276 -6.11 -18.15 -6.77
CA GLU A 276 -7.42 -17.89 -6.14
C GLU A 276 -8.04 -16.54 -6.56
N MET A 277 -7.34 -15.75 -7.38
CA MET A 277 -7.81 -14.44 -7.80
C MET A 277 -9.11 -14.55 -8.59
N ARG A 278 -10.11 -13.76 -8.20
CA ARG A 278 -11.43 -13.68 -8.84
C ARG A 278 -11.70 -12.31 -9.43
N GLU A 279 -11.17 -11.24 -8.83
CA GLU A 279 -11.44 -9.88 -9.27
C GLU A 279 -10.21 -8.97 -9.09
N ILE A 280 -9.81 -8.36 -10.20
CA ILE A 280 -8.76 -7.32 -10.22
C ILE A 280 -9.38 -6.03 -10.72
N ASN A 281 -9.26 -4.96 -9.94
CA ASN A 281 -9.68 -3.62 -10.34
C ASN A 281 -8.49 -2.68 -10.51
N LEU A 282 -8.30 -2.22 -11.75
CA LEU A 282 -7.25 -1.29 -12.19
C LEU A 282 -7.89 -0.11 -12.97
N SER A 283 -9.13 0.22 -12.65
CA SER A 283 -9.84 1.34 -13.28
C SER A 283 -9.24 2.68 -12.83
N ASP A 284 -9.29 3.70 -13.69
CA ASP A 284 -8.82 5.06 -13.35
C ASP A 284 -7.37 5.09 -12.82
N CYS A 285 -6.49 4.29 -13.43
CA CYS A 285 -5.09 4.17 -13.02
C CYS A 285 -4.10 4.99 -13.88
N ASN A 286 -4.60 5.67 -14.92
CA ASN A 286 -3.78 6.32 -15.94
C ASN A 286 -2.79 5.35 -16.61
N ILE A 287 -3.24 4.11 -16.84
CA ILE A 287 -2.46 3.08 -17.53
C ILE A 287 -2.26 3.51 -18.98
N THR A 288 -1.03 3.39 -19.50
CA THR A 288 -0.71 3.65 -20.91
C THR A 288 -0.62 2.37 -21.73
N VAL A 289 -0.06 1.32 -21.12
CA VAL A 289 0.31 0.06 -21.77
C VAL A 289 0.09 -1.12 -20.81
N ILE A 290 -0.41 -2.23 -21.36
CA ILE A 290 -0.43 -3.55 -20.71
C ILE A 290 0.54 -4.46 -21.47
N GLU A 291 1.55 -4.97 -20.79
CA GLU A 291 2.62 -5.79 -21.38
C GLU A 291 2.20 -7.26 -21.58
N ASP A 292 3.01 -8.02 -22.30
CA ASP A 292 2.85 -9.47 -22.43
C ASP A 292 2.89 -10.17 -21.08
N GLY A 293 2.05 -11.19 -20.90
CA GLY A 293 1.94 -11.95 -19.65
C GLY A 293 1.55 -11.10 -18.42
N ALA A 294 0.99 -9.90 -18.61
CA ALA A 294 0.54 -9.06 -17.50
C ALA A 294 -0.55 -9.75 -16.66
N PHE A 295 -1.41 -10.52 -17.33
CA PHE A 295 -2.44 -11.37 -16.72
C PHE A 295 -2.30 -12.79 -17.26
N GLU A 296 -1.29 -13.49 -16.75
CA GLU A 296 -0.98 -14.87 -17.09
C GLU A 296 -1.37 -15.82 -15.94
N ASP A 297 -1.91 -16.98 -16.30
CA ASP A 297 -2.21 -18.10 -15.39
C ASP A 297 -3.10 -17.72 -14.19
N LEU A 298 -4.21 -17.03 -14.47
CA LEU A 298 -5.25 -16.72 -13.48
C LEU A 298 -6.52 -17.57 -13.73
N PRO A 299 -6.51 -18.86 -13.36
CA PRO A 299 -7.56 -19.82 -13.76
C PRO A 299 -8.94 -19.49 -13.19
N ASN A 300 -9.01 -18.81 -12.05
CA ASN A 300 -10.25 -18.47 -11.36
C ASN A 300 -10.69 -17.01 -11.54
N LEU A 301 -9.96 -16.22 -12.35
CA LEU A 301 -10.28 -14.81 -12.54
C LEU A 301 -11.63 -14.69 -13.24
N LEU A 302 -12.58 -14.01 -12.60
CA LEU A 302 -13.95 -13.83 -13.12
C LEU A 302 -14.14 -12.45 -13.74
N ARG A 303 -13.54 -11.42 -13.12
CA ARG A 303 -13.70 -10.01 -13.52
C ARG A 303 -12.39 -9.27 -13.54
N LEU A 304 -12.12 -8.60 -14.66
CA LEU A 304 -11.00 -7.68 -14.82
C LEU A 304 -11.52 -6.31 -15.19
N ARG A 305 -11.25 -5.30 -14.36
CA ARG A 305 -11.61 -3.91 -14.63
C ARG A 305 -10.38 -3.10 -15.05
N LEU A 306 -10.39 -2.61 -16.28
CA LEU A 306 -9.37 -1.75 -16.89
C LEU A 306 -10.00 -0.49 -17.51
N ASN A 307 -11.28 -0.23 -17.22
CA ASN A 307 -12.01 0.94 -17.71
C ASN A 307 -11.50 2.26 -17.14
N ASP A 308 -11.91 3.36 -17.77
CA ASP A 308 -11.59 4.72 -17.34
C ASP A 308 -10.06 4.96 -17.28
N ASN A 309 -9.31 4.32 -18.18
CA ASN A 309 -7.89 4.58 -18.41
C ASN A 309 -7.71 5.36 -19.72
N PRO A 310 -7.89 6.69 -19.73
CA PRO A 310 -7.92 7.48 -20.96
C PRO A 310 -6.58 7.51 -21.71
N THR A 311 -5.49 7.11 -21.08
CA THR A 311 -4.17 6.99 -21.72
C THR A 311 -3.87 5.60 -22.27
N LEU A 312 -4.73 4.60 -21.98
CA LEU A 312 -4.50 3.21 -22.38
C LEU A 312 -4.63 3.12 -23.89
N SER A 313 -3.50 2.94 -24.55
CA SER A 313 -3.40 2.98 -26.02
C SER A 313 -3.05 1.63 -26.62
N PHE A 314 -2.41 0.75 -25.85
CA PHE A 314 -1.92 -0.55 -26.28
C PHE A 314 -2.11 -1.63 -25.22
N ILE A 315 -2.55 -2.81 -25.68
CA ILE A 315 -2.64 -4.05 -24.91
C ILE A 315 -1.95 -5.11 -25.77
N ASP A 316 -0.95 -5.79 -25.22
CA ASP A 316 -0.23 -6.83 -25.95
C ASP A 316 -1.14 -8.03 -26.30
N ASP A 317 -0.87 -8.68 -27.43
CA ASP A 317 -1.63 -9.86 -27.88
C ASP A 317 -1.60 -10.98 -26.83
N ASP A 318 -0.45 -11.11 -26.15
CA ASP A 318 -0.16 -12.14 -25.17
C ASP A 318 -0.34 -11.60 -23.74
N ALA A 319 -0.99 -10.45 -23.55
CA ALA A 319 -1.27 -9.88 -22.22
C ALA A 319 -2.26 -10.75 -21.42
N PHE A 320 -3.12 -11.48 -22.13
CA PHE A 320 -4.16 -12.34 -21.57
C PHE A 320 -3.91 -13.79 -21.96
N THR A 321 -3.17 -14.51 -21.14
CA THR A 321 -2.87 -15.93 -21.36
C THR A 321 -3.50 -16.78 -20.25
N ALA A 322 -4.12 -17.90 -20.65
CA ALA A 322 -4.73 -18.86 -19.73
C ALA A 322 -5.74 -18.25 -18.72
N LEU A 323 -6.79 -17.59 -19.24
CA LEU A 323 -7.88 -16.99 -18.44
C LEU A 323 -9.23 -17.72 -18.68
N PRO A 324 -9.35 -19.03 -18.37
CA PRO A 324 -10.50 -19.85 -18.76
C PRO A 324 -11.84 -19.46 -18.11
N ALA A 325 -11.82 -18.90 -16.90
CA ALA A 325 -13.02 -18.57 -16.13
C ALA A 325 -13.50 -17.11 -16.28
N ILE A 326 -12.75 -16.25 -17.00
CA ILE A 326 -13.10 -14.83 -17.08
C ILE A 326 -14.44 -14.65 -17.77
N SER A 327 -15.36 -14.00 -17.06
CA SER A 327 -16.73 -13.74 -17.51
C SER A 327 -16.92 -12.31 -17.94
N THR A 328 -16.19 -11.38 -17.30
CA THR A 328 -16.38 -9.95 -17.48
C THR A 328 -15.05 -9.22 -17.65
N LEU A 329 -14.91 -8.50 -18.77
CA LEU A 329 -13.77 -7.65 -19.07
C LEU A 329 -14.23 -6.22 -19.36
N TYR A 330 -13.77 -5.28 -18.53
CA TYR A 330 -14.09 -3.86 -18.71
C TYR A 330 -12.93 -3.11 -19.36
N LEU A 331 -13.16 -2.56 -20.56
CA LEU A 331 -12.17 -1.80 -21.35
C LEU A 331 -12.75 -0.47 -21.88
N HIS A 332 -13.91 -0.02 -21.40
CA HIS A 332 -14.53 1.23 -21.85
C HIS A 332 -13.79 2.48 -21.35
N ASN A 333 -14.04 3.61 -22.01
CA ASN A 333 -13.47 4.93 -21.67
C ASN A 333 -11.93 4.93 -21.63
N GLY A 334 -11.31 4.32 -22.63
CA GLY A 334 -9.87 4.35 -22.86
C GLY A 334 -9.49 5.08 -24.13
N ASN A 335 -8.25 4.91 -24.59
CA ASN A 335 -7.80 5.41 -25.90
C ASN A 335 -7.28 4.27 -26.79
N ILE A 336 -7.92 3.11 -26.66
CA ILE A 336 -7.48 1.90 -27.36
C ILE A 336 -7.80 2.06 -28.84
N THR A 337 -6.76 1.94 -29.68
CA THR A 337 -6.93 2.06 -31.14
C THR A 337 -7.25 0.71 -31.80
N SER A 338 -6.87 -0.39 -31.16
CA SER A 338 -7.11 -1.75 -31.64
C SER A 338 -6.88 -2.72 -30.49
N VAL A 339 -7.63 -3.82 -30.48
CA VAL A 339 -7.56 -4.88 -29.47
C VAL A 339 -7.42 -6.20 -30.21
N PHE A 340 -6.43 -7.02 -29.84
CA PHE A 340 -6.24 -8.33 -30.45
C PHE A 340 -7.38 -9.30 -30.09
N ASN A 341 -7.54 -10.36 -30.89
CA ASN A 341 -8.57 -11.37 -30.65
C ASN A 341 -8.20 -12.28 -29.46
N PHE A 342 -8.68 -11.94 -28.27
CA PHE A 342 -8.49 -12.74 -27.05
C PHE A 342 -9.59 -13.80 -26.81
N LEU A 343 -10.55 -13.98 -27.73
CA LEU A 343 -11.67 -14.92 -27.51
C LEU A 343 -11.20 -16.38 -27.33
N ALA A 344 -10.04 -16.75 -27.89
CA ALA A 344 -9.45 -18.07 -27.70
C ALA A 344 -8.89 -18.25 -26.27
N ALA A 345 -8.36 -17.19 -25.67
CA ALA A 345 -7.83 -17.21 -24.30
C ALA A 345 -8.93 -17.13 -23.23
N MET A 346 -10.11 -16.61 -23.59
CA MET A 346 -11.23 -16.32 -22.68
C MET A 346 -12.53 -17.01 -23.15
N PRO A 347 -12.61 -18.35 -23.09
CA PRO A 347 -13.77 -19.11 -23.61
C PRO A 347 -15.08 -18.83 -22.86
N SER A 348 -15.01 -18.37 -21.61
CA SER A 348 -16.17 -18.11 -20.74
C SER A 348 -16.63 -16.65 -20.74
N LEU A 349 -16.06 -15.81 -21.62
CA LEU A 349 -16.34 -14.38 -21.65
C LEU A 349 -17.80 -14.11 -22.06
N GLN A 350 -18.54 -13.43 -21.19
CA GLN A 350 -19.95 -13.09 -21.40
C GLN A 350 -20.17 -11.59 -21.56
N THR A 351 -19.29 -10.76 -20.99
CA THR A 351 -19.46 -9.31 -20.94
C THR A 351 -18.15 -8.63 -21.27
N LEU A 352 -18.16 -7.87 -22.37
CA LEU A 352 -17.08 -7.02 -22.83
C LEU A 352 -17.60 -5.59 -23.04
N THR A 353 -16.94 -4.61 -22.43
CA THR A 353 -17.25 -3.19 -22.66
C THR A 353 -16.11 -2.53 -23.43
N LEU A 354 -16.44 -1.79 -24.49
CA LEU A 354 -15.43 -1.14 -25.36
C LEU A 354 -15.83 0.29 -25.78
N TYR A 355 -16.99 0.78 -25.35
CA TYR A 355 -17.46 2.13 -25.70
C TYR A 355 -16.49 3.20 -25.17
N GLY A 356 -16.49 4.38 -25.79
CA GLY A 356 -15.59 5.47 -25.37
C GLY A 356 -14.11 5.22 -25.67
N ASN A 357 -13.77 4.35 -26.64
CA ASN A 357 -12.42 4.18 -27.18
C ASN A 357 -12.29 4.76 -28.60
N SER A 358 -11.06 5.07 -29.00
CA SER A 358 -10.71 5.66 -30.31
C SER A 358 -10.27 4.60 -31.35
N MET A 359 -11.10 3.57 -31.56
CA MET A 359 -10.71 2.43 -32.39
C MET A 359 -10.55 2.77 -33.88
N LEU A 360 -9.58 2.12 -34.54
CA LEU A 360 -9.43 2.18 -35.99
C LEU A 360 -10.17 1.04 -36.68
N CYS A 361 -10.94 1.35 -37.72
CA CYS A 361 -11.63 0.36 -38.53
C CYS A 361 -10.63 -0.37 -39.45
N ASP A 362 -9.89 -1.33 -38.90
CA ASP A 362 -8.91 -2.13 -39.64
C ASP A 362 -8.99 -3.63 -39.28
N CYS A 363 -8.11 -4.43 -39.88
CA CYS A 363 -8.13 -5.87 -39.72
C CYS A 363 -7.94 -6.33 -38.26
N ASN A 364 -7.31 -5.53 -37.40
CA ASN A 364 -6.98 -5.91 -36.02
C ASN A 364 -8.24 -6.07 -35.15
N ILE A 365 -9.29 -5.32 -35.44
CA ILE A 365 -10.56 -5.38 -34.69
C ILE A 365 -11.66 -6.16 -35.41
N ARG A 366 -11.34 -6.81 -36.55
CA ARG A 366 -12.31 -7.59 -37.35
C ARG A 366 -13.07 -8.62 -36.52
N TRP A 367 -12.40 -9.24 -35.55
CA TRP A 367 -12.99 -10.24 -34.67
C TRP A 367 -14.14 -9.69 -33.81
N LEU A 368 -14.21 -8.37 -33.57
CA LEU A 368 -15.28 -7.77 -32.79
C LEU A 368 -16.65 -7.92 -33.46
N GLN A 369 -16.72 -8.08 -34.80
CA GLN A 369 -17.98 -8.44 -35.47
C GLN A 369 -18.52 -9.79 -34.99
N ILE A 370 -17.63 -10.75 -34.73
CA ILE A 370 -17.98 -12.06 -34.17
C ILE A 370 -18.39 -11.91 -32.70
N ALA A 371 -17.71 -11.05 -31.94
CA ALA A 371 -18.08 -10.80 -30.55
C ALA A 371 -19.46 -10.12 -30.43
N LEU A 372 -19.78 -9.20 -31.35
CA LEU A 372 -21.09 -8.54 -31.46
C LEU A 372 -22.20 -9.54 -31.78
N SER A 373 -21.99 -10.43 -32.76
CA SER A 373 -23.01 -11.43 -33.13
C SER A 373 -23.27 -12.46 -32.03
N LYS A 374 -22.28 -12.73 -31.17
CA LYS A 374 -22.41 -13.56 -29.97
C LYS A 374 -23.05 -12.85 -28.77
N GLY A 375 -23.34 -11.54 -28.86
CA GLY A 375 -23.93 -10.78 -27.76
C GLY A 375 -23.00 -10.55 -26.57
N ILE A 376 -21.69 -10.75 -26.73
CA ILE A 376 -20.68 -10.58 -25.67
C ILE A 376 -20.43 -9.09 -25.39
N VAL A 377 -20.54 -8.27 -26.43
CA VAL A 377 -20.25 -6.84 -26.38
C VAL A 377 -21.45 -6.05 -25.85
N THR A 378 -21.23 -5.32 -24.77
CA THR A 378 -22.24 -4.44 -24.15
C THR A 378 -22.31 -3.09 -24.85
N GLU A 379 -23.52 -2.52 -24.87
CA GLU A 379 -23.81 -1.22 -25.50
C GLU A 379 -23.23 -1.05 -26.93
N PRO A 380 -23.52 -1.98 -27.86
CA PRO A 380 -22.90 -1.99 -29.19
C PRO A 380 -23.17 -0.71 -30.01
N ASN A 381 -24.26 0.00 -29.70
CA ASN A 381 -24.62 1.28 -30.33
C ASN A 381 -23.77 2.47 -29.84
N ARG A 382 -22.87 2.28 -28.88
CA ARG A 382 -21.93 3.29 -28.38
C ARG A 382 -20.49 3.03 -28.80
N ILE A 383 -20.29 2.08 -29.71
CA ILE A 383 -18.96 1.64 -30.15
C ILE A 383 -18.74 2.11 -31.59
N PHE A 384 -17.77 3.00 -31.73
CA PHE A 384 -17.42 3.60 -33.01
C PHE A 384 -15.99 3.24 -33.40
N CYS A 385 -15.72 3.21 -34.69
CA CYS A 385 -14.37 3.16 -35.23
C CYS A 385 -14.21 4.17 -36.38
N ARG A 386 -12.97 4.47 -36.75
CA ARG A 386 -12.64 5.35 -37.89
C ARG A 386 -11.54 4.78 -38.77
N HIS A 387 -11.49 5.14 -40.04
CA HIS A 387 -10.34 4.81 -40.88
C HIS A 387 -9.16 5.76 -40.62
N MET A 388 -7.95 5.37 -41.04
CA MET A 388 -6.80 6.25 -41.03
C MET A 388 -7.08 7.50 -41.88
N ASN A 389 -6.68 8.68 -41.39
CA ASN A 389 -6.84 9.98 -42.06
C ASN A 389 -8.28 10.44 -42.32
N THR A 390 -9.28 9.83 -41.67
CA THR A 390 -10.67 10.33 -41.69
C THR A 390 -11.10 10.83 -40.31
N THR A 391 -11.93 11.87 -40.30
CA THR A 391 -12.61 12.38 -39.09
C THR A 391 -13.98 11.73 -38.89
N TYR A 392 -14.48 11.04 -39.92
CA TYR A 392 -15.75 10.33 -39.88
C TYR A 392 -15.64 9.08 -39.01
N HIS A 393 -16.51 9.01 -38.01
CA HIS A 393 -16.69 7.85 -37.16
C HIS A 393 -17.91 7.09 -37.65
N GLN A 394 -17.79 5.77 -37.77
CA GLN A 394 -18.91 4.88 -38.06
C GLN A 394 -19.12 3.90 -36.91
N LEU A 395 -20.34 3.40 -36.79
CA LEU A 395 -20.66 2.36 -35.82
C LEU A 395 -19.90 1.09 -36.20
N LEU A 396 -19.29 0.45 -35.19
CA LEU A 396 -18.46 -0.74 -35.40
C LEU A 396 -19.25 -1.89 -36.08
N LYS A 397 -20.53 -2.03 -35.73
CA LYS A 397 -21.42 -3.04 -36.30
C LYS A 397 -21.67 -2.88 -37.81
N ASP A 398 -21.49 -1.68 -38.35
CA ASP A 398 -21.75 -1.34 -39.75
C ASP A 398 -20.44 -1.27 -40.57
N ALA A 399 -19.29 -1.44 -39.93
CA ALA A 399 -17.98 -1.35 -40.57
C ALA A 399 -17.60 -2.64 -41.31
N GLU A 400 -16.88 -2.51 -42.42
CA GLU A 400 -16.29 -3.65 -43.16
C GLU A 400 -14.77 -3.72 -42.93
N PHE A 401 -14.24 -4.94 -42.84
CA PHE A 401 -12.83 -5.17 -42.49
C PHE A 401 -12.14 -6.11 -43.49
N ALA A 402 -10.96 -5.70 -43.94
CA ALA A 402 -10.05 -6.57 -44.67
C ALA A 402 -9.55 -7.72 -43.78
N PRO A 403 -9.23 -8.89 -44.35
CA PRO A 403 -8.76 -10.05 -43.58
C PRO A 403 -7.35 -9.86 -43.01
N GLU A 404 -6.52 -9.08 -43.67
CA GLU A 404 -5.12 -8.83 -43.34
C GLU A 404 -4.83 -7.34 -43.54
N CYS A 405 -3.83 -6.79 -42.85
CA CYS A 405 -3.44 -5.39 -42.96
C CYS A 405 -1.97 -5.14 -42.64
N SER A 406 -1.45 -4.05 -43.20
CA SER A 406 -0.06 -3.59 -43.00
C SER A 406 0.26 -3.33 -41.52
N PRO A 407 1.52 -3.49 -41.11
CA PRO A 407 1.91 -3.28 -39.74
C PRO A 407 1.87 -1.80 -39.36
N ARG A 408 1.63 -1.53 -38.08
CA ARG A 408 1.55 -0.18 -37.52
C ARG A 408 2.14 -0.16 -36.12
N ILE A 409 3.05 0.78 -35.88
CA ILE A 409 3.54 1.08 -34.54
C ILE A 409 2.46 1.87 -33.79
N VAL A 410 1.93 1.27 -32.73
CA VAL A 410 0.86 1.83 -31.90
C VAL A 410 1.46 2.75 -30.85
N TYR A 411 2.48 2.27 -30.12
CA TYR A 411 3.13 3.03 -29.08
C TYR A 411 4.65 2.81 -29.10
N ILE A 412 5.37 3.91 -29.04
CA ILE A 412 6.82 3.98 -28.82
C ILE A 412 7.09 5.42 -28.35
N PRO A 413 7.90 5.62 -27.29
CA PRO A 413 8.22 6.96 -26.82
C PRO A 413 9.05 7.71 -27.86
N GLU A 414 8.67 8.96 -28.20
CA GLU A 414 9.46 9.77 -29.14
C GLU A 414 10.80 10.20 -28.52
N HIS A 415 10.77 10.51 -27.22
CA HIS A 415 11.93 10.95 -26.45
C HIS A 415 12.00 10.17 -25.13
N VAL A 416 13.20 9.74 -24.76
CA VAL A 416 13.43 9.04 -23.48
C VAL A 416 14.56 9.71 -22.74
N ASN A 417 14.28 10.13 -21.51
CA ASN A 417 15.30 10.68 -20.63
C ASN A 417 16.20 9.54 -20.11
N ALA A 418 17.49 9.62 -20.39
CA ALA A 418 18.48 8.63 -19.98
C ALA A 418 19.57 9.27 -19.11
N ARG A 419 20.17 8.48 -18.22
CA ARG A 419 21.37 8.84 -17.46
C ARG A 419 22.55 8.01 -17.97
N GLU A 420 23.75 8.58 -17.96
CA GLU A 420 24.95 7.83 -18.35
C GLU A 420 25.17 6.63 -17.40
N SER A 421 25.57 5.49 -17.97
CA SER A 421 25.78 4.19 -17.30
C SER A 421 24.52 3.55 -16.68
N GLN A 422 23.32 4.07 -16.95
CA GLN A 422 22.07 3.40 -16.58
C GLN A 422 21.74 2.29 -17.61
N GLN A 423 21.13 1.21 -17.15
CA GLN A 423 20.45 0.26 -18.04
C GLN A 423 19.14 0.88 -18.55
N LEU A 424 18.95 0.92 -19.86
CA LEU A 424 17.74 1.43 -20.49
C LEU A 424 17.04 0.35 -21.30
N VAL A 425 15.72 0.24 -21.11
CA VAL A 425 14.88 -0.71 -21.83
C VAL A 425 13.90 0.06 -22.71
N LEU A 426 14.00 -0.12 -24.02
CA LEU A 426 13.08 0.45 -25.00
C LEU A 426 12.19 -0.67 -25.56
N ARG A 427 10.90 -0.40 -25.69
CA ARG A 427 9.92 -1.35 -26.23
C ARG A 427 9.14 -0.71 -27.36
N CYS A 428 8.94 -1.48 -28.42
CA CYS A 428 8.19 -1.06 -29.59
C CYS A 428 6.92 -1.90 -29.72
N TYR A 429 5.78 -1.24 -29.57
CA TYR A 429 4.47 -1.89 -29.56
C TYR A 429 3.78 -1.65 -30.89
N ALA A 430 3.52 -2.73 -31.62
CA ALA A 430 3.01 -2.66 -32.98
C ALA A 430 2.00 -3.78 -33.25
N ASN A 431 1.03 -3.45 -34.10
CA ASN A 431 -0.02 -4.37 -34.53
C ASN A 431 0.08 -4.61 -36.04
N GLY A 432 -0.56 -5.69 -36.50
CA GLY A 432 -0.62 -6.06 -37.91
C GLY A 432 -1.08 -7.50 -38.05
N ILE A 433 -1.74 -7.81 -39.17
CA ILE A 433 -2.13 -9.18 -39.50
C ILE A 433 -1.58 -9.49 -40.89
N PRO A 434 -0.67 -10.48 -41.04
CA PRO A 434 -0.12 -11.35 -39.99
C PRO A 434 0.79 -10.61 -38.99
N LYS A 435 0.94 -11.18 -37.78
CA LYS A 435 1.73 -10.61 -36.67
C LYS A 435 3.13 -10.24 -37.20
N PRO A 436 3.53 -8.95 -37.10
CA PRO A 436 4.77 -8.50 -37.72
C PRO A 436 6.00 -8.88 -36.91
N SER A 437 7.15 -8.93 -37.56
CA SER A 437 8.45 -9.01 -36.90
C SER A 437 8.93 -7.62 -36.51
N VAL A 438 9.63 -7.51 -35.37
CA VAL A 438 10.16 -6.25 -34.85
C VAL A 438 11.67 -6.33 -34.75
N ARG A 439 12.35 -5.27 -35.17
CA ARG A 439 13.80 -5.11 -35.05
C ARG A 439 14.15 -3.66 -34.75
N TRP A 440 15.31 -3.47 -34.12
CA TRP A 440 15.83 -2.15 -33.77
C TRP A 440 17.10 -1.86 -34.53
N LEU A 441 17.19 -0.63 -35.03
CA LEU A 441 18.37 -0.11 -35.71
C LEU A 441 19.00 1.01 -34.89
N ASN A 442 20.33 1.11 -34.91
CA ASN A 442 21.04 2.29 -34.44
C ASN A 442 21.09 3.37 -35.55
N SER A 443 21.72 4.50 -35.25
CA SER A 443 21.90 5.63 -36.18
C SER A 443 22.73 5.31 -37.42
N ASN A 444 23.55 4.26 -37.37
CA ASN A 444 24.31 3.77 -38.52
C ASN A 444 23.49 2.81 -39.40
N GLY A 445 22.25 2.50 -39.01
CA GLY A 445 21.40 1.53 -39.69
C GLY A 445 21.72 0.06 -39.38
N GLU A 446 22.55 -0.21 -38.38
CA GLU A 446 22.92 -1.55 -37.95
C GLU A 446 21.85 -2.14 -37.03
N ILE A 447 21.58 -3.44 -37.17
CA ILE A 447 20.61 -4.14 -36.32
C ILE A 447 21.21 -4.36 -34.93
N VAL A 448 20.62 -3.71 -33.92
CA VAL A 448 21.03 -3.83 -32.51
C VAL A 448 20.15 -4.78 -31.70
N SER A 449 18.92 -5.05 -32.17
CA SER A 449 18.05 -6.07 -31.59
C SER A 449 17.10 -6.62 -32.64
N GLN A 450 16.81 -7.91 -32.60
CA GLN A 450 15.77 -8.58 -33.40
C GLN A 450 14.52 -8.93 -32.57
N SER A 451 14.39 -8.30 -31.41
CA SER A 451 13.26 -8.46 -30.50
C SER A 451 12.44 -7.17 -30.42
N ARG A 452 11.19 -7.27 -29.92
CA ARG A 452 10.36 -6.11 -29.56
C ARG A 452 11.03 -5.20 -28.52
N THR A 453 11.92 -5.77 -27.72
CA THR A 453 12.65 -5.08 -26.65
C THR A 453 14.11 -4.85 -27.07
N LEU A 454 14.57 -3.62 -26.90
CA LEU A 454 15.97 -3.24 -26.96
C LEU A 454 16.46 -2.95 -25.54
N VAL A 455 17.45 -3.70 -25.09
CA VAL A 455 18.12 -3.49 -23.79
C VAL A 455 19.48 -2.87 -24.07
N ILE A 456 19.70 -1.66 -23.54
CA ILE A 456 20.97 -0.97 -23.56
C ILE A 456 21.54 -1.11 -22.16
N GLU A 457 22.55 -1.97 -21.98
CA GLU A 457 23.12 -2.28 -20.66
C GLU A 457 23.74 -1.06 -19.98
N GLU A 458 24.49 -0.27 -20.76
CA GLU A 458 25.13 0.94 -20.30
C GLU A 458 24.91 2.06 -21.33
N VAL A 459 24.00 2.98 -21.02
CA VAL A 459 23.77 4.15 -21.88
C VAL A 459 25.00 5.07 -21.87
N ARG A 460 25.56 5.38 -23.04
CA ARG A 460 26.71 6.28 -23.23
C ARG A 460 26.28 7.56 -23.92
N GLN A 461 26.97 8.68 -23.69
CA GLN A 461 26.65 9.94 -24.38
C GLN A 461 26.73 9.83 -25.93
N SER A 462 27.52 8.89 -26.45
CA SER A 462 27.54 8.52 -27.89
C SER A 462 26.20 7.97 -28.40
N ASP A 463 25.37 7.43 -27.52
CA ASP A 463 24.07 6.84 -27.84
C ASP A 463 22.96 7.91 -27.94
N SER A 464 23.31 9.20 -27.80
CA SER A 464 22.42 10.35 -28.03
C SER A 464 21.83 10.43 -29.44
N SER A 465 22.22 9.50 -30.31
CA SER A 465 21.63 9.29 -31.62
C SER A 465 20.22 8.67 -31.58
N GLU A 466 19.58 8.53 -32.73
CA GLU A 466 18.21 8.01 -32.87
C GLU A 466 18.22 6.48 -33.02
N PHE A 467 17.47 5.78 -32.15
CA PHE A 467 17.18 4.35 -32.33
C PHE A 467 15.88 4.20 -33.10
N VAL A 468 15.86 3.39 -34.16
CA VAL A 468 14.68 3.21 -35.01
C VAL A 468 14.10 1.84 -34.78
N CYS A 469 12.85 1.77 -34.31
CA CYS A 469 12.08 0.56 -34.37
C CYS A 469 11.57 0.37 -35.79
N VAL A 470 11.81 -0.81 -36.38
CA VAL A 470 11.28 -1.22 -37.67
C VAL A 470 10.42 -2.45 -37.48
N VAL A 471 9.22 -2.40 -38.05
CA VAL A 471 8.19 -3.42 -37.96
C VAL A 471 7.85 -3.89 -39.37
N ASP A 472 8.16 -5.15 -39.66
CA ASP A 472 8.07 -5.73 -41.00
C ASP A 472 6.96 -6.80 -41.05
N SER A 473 6.19 -6.82 -42.14
CA SER A 473 5.24 -7.87 -42.47
C SER A 473 5.16 -8.05 -43.98
N LYS A 474 4.51 -9.11 -44.45
CA LYS A 474 4.27 -9.33 -45.89
C LYS A 474 3.48 -8.20 -46.57
N HIS A 475 2.78 -7.39 -45.78
CA HIS A 475 1.95 -6.27 -46.22
C HIS A 475 2.63 -4.90 -46.08
N GLY A 476 3.93 -4.86 -45.82
CA GLY A 476 4.73 -3.64 -45.77
C GLY A 476 5.51 -3.47 -44.48
N THR A 477 6.09 -2.28 -44.34
CA THR A 477 7.02 -1.94 -43.25
C THR A 477 6.59 -0.62 -42.62
N ALA A 478 6.62 -0.56 -41.29
CA ALA A 478 6.46 0.67 -40.52
C ALA A 478 7.71 0.91 -39.67
N PHE A 479 8.11 2.17 -39.50
CA PHE A 479 9.25 2.52 -38.65
C PHE A 479 9.00 3.80 -37.88
N ARG A 480 9.56 3.91 -36.67
CA ARG A 480 9.55 5.15 -35.88
C ARG A 480 10.81 5.23 -35.02
N GLY A 481 11.39 6.43 -34.96
CA GLY A 481 12.58 6.71 -34.18
C GLY A 481 12.28 7.10 -32.73
N VAL A 482 13.27 6.84 -31.88
CA VAL A 482 13.33 7.21 -30.47
C VAL A 482 14.63 7.96 -30.24
N ARG A 483 14.55 9.15 -29.65
CA ARG A 483 15.73 9.94 -29.28
C ARG A 483 16.01 9.84 -27.79
N LEU A 484 17.28 9.62 -27.45
CA LEU A 484 17.73 9.62 -26.07
C LEU A 484 18.12 11.04 -25.66
N ASN A 485 17.38 11.58 -24.70
CA ASN A 485 17.68 12.86 -24.07
C ASN A 485 18.49 12.59 -22.80
N PHE A 486 19.76 13.00 -22.77
CA PHE A 486 20.58 12.83 -21.58
C PHE A 486 20.15 13.83 -20.52
N SER A 487 19.64 13.31 -19.39
CA SER A 487 19.38 14.14 -18.22
C SER A 487 20.74 14.61 -17.68
N PRO A 488 20.94 15.91 -17.44
CA PRO A 488 22.21 16.41 -16.94
C PRO A 488 22.47 15.78 -15.57
N GLN A 489 23.55 15.02 -15.44
CA GLN A 489 24.03 14.59 -14.13
C GLN A 489 24.54 15.84 -13.41
N LEU A 490 23.74 16.38 -12.50
CA LEU A 490 24.09 17.50 -11.65
C LEU A 490 24.21 16.98 -10.23
N TYR A 491 25.43 16.65 -9.81
CA TYR A 491 25.69 16.22 -8.44
C TYR A 491 26.70 17.13 -7.79
N LEU A 492 26.39 17.52 -6.55
CA LEU A 492 27.27 18.26 -5.66
C LEU A 492 27.66 17.32 -4.51
N GLN A 493 28.94 17.16 -4.24
CA GLN A 493 29.47 16.25 -3.22
C GLN A 493 30.52 16.95 -2.37
N ILE A 494 30.56 16.66 -1.08
CA ILE A 494 31.64 17.15 -0.21
C ILE A 494 32.80 16.16 -0.28
N THR A 495 33.96 16.63 -0.72
CA THR A 495 35.16 15.80 -0.88
C THR A 495 36.08 15.91 0.34
N SER A 496 36.17 17.09 0.94
CA SER A 496 36.98 17.32 2.13
C SER A 496 36.38 18.46 2.95
N LEU A 497 36.51 18.38 4.27
CA LEU A 497 36.00 19.36 5.21
C LEU A 497 37.10 19.73 6.20
N GLN A 498 37.32 21.03 6.37
CA GLN A 498 38.28 21.64 7.29
C GLN A 498 37.54 22.64 8.19
N PRO A 499 38.15 23.07 9.32
CA PRO A 499 37.47 23.98 10.26
C PRO A 499 36.98 25.29 9.63
N THR A 500 37.68 25.79 8.61
CA THR A 500 37.38 27.06 7.94
C THR A 500 37.18 26.94 6.42
N SER A 501 37.12 25.72 5.87
CA SER A 501 36.91 25.53 4.43
C SER A 501 36.27 24.20 4.08
N VAL A 502 35.52 24.15 2.98
CA VAL A 502 34.98 22.93 2.38
C VAL A 502 35.43 22.80 0.93
N LEU A 503 35.77 21.58 0.52
CA LEU A 503 36.03 21.24 -0.87
C LEU A 503 34.82 20.51 -1.44
N LEU A 504 34.10 21.17 -2.36
CA LEU A 504 32.95 20.59 -3.05
C LEU A 504 33.39 20.07 -4.43
N LYS A 505 32.97 18.87 -4.79
CA LYS A 505 33.05 18.35 -6.16
C LYS A 505 31.69 18.55 -6.82
N LEU A 506 31.66 19.37 -7.86
CA LEU A 506 30.54 19.47 -8.77
C LEU A 506 30.85 18.59 -9.97
N SER A 507 29.88 17.78 -10.38
CA SER A 507 29.87 17.22 -11.72
C SER A 507 28.57 17.62 -12.38
N ALA A 508 28.72 18.31 -13.50
CA ALA A 508 27.62 18.89 -14.22
C ALA A 508 27.84 18.79 -15.72
N ASN A 509 27.01 18.06 -16.45
CA ASN A 509 27.02 18.09 -17.92
C ASN A 509 25.87 18.98 -18.41
N TYR A 510 26.04 20.31 -18.30
CA TYR A 510 24.99 21.30 -18.58
C TYR A 510 25.57 22.54 -19.26
N ASN A 511 24.82 23.15 -20.17
CA ASN A 511 25.34 24.23 -21.03
C ASN A 511 24.88 25.64 -20.63
N GLN A 512 24.14 25.79 -19.53
CA GLN A 512 23.74 27.09 -18.99
C GLN A 512 24.55 27.46 -17.73
N THR A 513 24.32 28.67 -17.21
CA THR A 513 24.92 29.17 -15.97
C THR A 513 24.42 28.39 -14.75
N LEU A 514 25.33 27.70 -14.09
CA LEU A 514 25.10 27.04 -12.81
C LEU A 514 25.57 27.96 -11.68
N GLN A 515 24.92 27.91 -10.52
CA GLN A 515 25.36 28.59 -9.31
C GLN A 515 25.39 27.63 -8.12
N ILE A 516 26.33 27.81 -7.20
CA ILE A 516 26.27 27.18 -5.88
C ILE A 516 25.97 28.28 -4.87
N SER A 517 24.90 28.12 -4.11
CA SER A 517 24.58 28.92 -2.93
C SER A 517 25.01 28.17 -1.68
N LEU A 518 25.73 28.83 -0.79
CA LEU A 518 26.09 28.35 0.53
C LEU A 518 25.35 29.19 1.57
N THR A 519 24.42 28.58 2.29
CA THR A 519 23.58 29.24 3.30
C THR A 519 23.93 28.75 4.69
N ASN A 520 24.03 29.66 5.66
CA ASN A 520 23.99 29.37 7.09
C ASN A 520 22.93 30.25 7.78
N SER A 521 22.83 30.16 9.11
CA SER A 521 21.84 30.93 9.90
C SER A 521 21.97 32.46 9.81
N GLU A 522 23.10 32.99 9.32
CA GLU A 522 23.39 34.43 9.29
C GLU A 522 23.61 35.01 7.89
N SER A 523 23.92 34.19 6.88
CA SER A 523 24.44 34.65 5.59
C SER A 523 24.25 33.64 4.46
N THR A 524 24.12 34.17 3.24
CA THR A 524 24.03 33.42 1.98
C THR A 524 25.12 33.89 1.03
N LEU A 525 25.94 32.98 0.54
CA LEU A 525 26.99 33.24 -0.45
C LEU A 525 26.67 32.47 -1.72
N ALA A 526 26.46 33.15 -2.85
CA ALA A 526 26.21 32.51 -4.13
C ALA A 526 27.35 32.81 -5.13
N PHE A 527 27.81 31.80 -5.86
CA PHE A 527 28.84 31.95 -6.87
C PHE A 527 28.54 31.11 -8.12
N THR A 528 28.88 31.64 -9.29
CA THR A 528 28.70 30.96 -10.57
C THR A 528 29.77 29.89 -10.77
N VAL A 529 29.34 28.72 -11.23
CA VAL A 529 30.20 27.55 -11.47
C VAL A 529 30.11 27.11 -12.92
N SER A 530 31.24 26.66 -13.46
CA SER A 530 31.30 26.11 -14.81
C SER A 530 30.86 24.65 -14.81
N SER A 531 30.26 24.22 -15.91
CA SER A 531 30.01 22.80 -16.16
C SER A 531 31.30 21.97 -16.28
N GLY A 532 31.15 20.66 -16.15
CA GLY A 532 32.20 19.66 -16.03
C GLY A 532 32.32 19.09 -14.62
N SER A 533 33.25 18.15 -14.44
CA SER A 533 33.65 17.62 -13.14
C SER A 533 34.79 18.49 -12.58
N ARG A 534 34.48 19.34 -11.59
CA ARG A 534 35.41 20.32 -11.01
C ARG A 534 35.28 20.40 -9.49
N PHE A 535 36.37 20.79 -8.85
CA PHE A 535 36.42 21.04 -7.42
C PHE A 535 36.36 22.53 -7.12
N TYR A 536 35.55 22.90 -6.15
CA TYR A 536 35.35 24.27 -5.66
C TYR A 536 35.71 24.31 -4.19
N LEU A 537 36.79 25.03 -3.86
CA LEU A 537 37.22 25.27 -2.49
C LEU A 537 36.53 26.55 -1.98
N ILE A 538 35.67 26.41 -0.98
CA ILE A 538 35.07 27.54 -0.28
C ILE A 538 35.83 27.71 1.04
N SER A 539 36.38 28.90 1.26
CA SER A 539 37.16 29.26 2.45
C SER A 539 36.43 30.30 3.29
N ASN A 540 37.00 30.67 4.45
CA ASN A 540 36.44 31.63 5.41
C ASN A 540 35.11 31.18 6.05
N LEU A 541 34.92 29.87 6.21
CA LEU A 541 33.82 29.33 7.00
C LEU A 541 34.09 29.47 8.49
N ARG A 542 33.03 29.56 9.29
CA ARG A 542 33.14 29.53 10.75
C ARG A 542 33.26 28.08 11.22
N PRO A 543 34.14 27.76 12.19
CA PRO A 543 34.17 26.44 12.84
C PRO A 543 32.85 26.12 13.55
N LEU A 544 32.56 24.84 13.74
CA LEU A 544 31.38 24.33 14.46
C LEU A 544 30.04 24.92 13.97
N SER A 545 29.95 25.22 12.67
CA SER A 545 28.78 25.87 12.07
C SER A 545 28.17 24.98 10.99
N VAL A 546 26.84 24.95 10.94
CA VAL A 546 26.06 24.19 9.94
C VAL A 546 25.87 25.05 8.69
N TYR A 547 26.13 24.44 7.53
CA TYR A 547 25.97 25.05 6.22
C TYR A 547 25.19 24.14 5.28
N ASP A 548 24.36 24.72 4.43
CA ASP A 548 23.72 24.06 3.29
C ASP A 548 24.33 24.57 1.99
N ALA A 549 24.93 23.68 1.20
CA ALA A 549 25.41 23.99 -0.14
C ALA A 549 24.39 23.51 -1.18
N CYS A 550 23.72 24.44 -1.84
CA CYS A 550 22.70 24.18 -2.84
C CYS A 550 23.16 24.55 -4.25
N LEU A 551 22.94 23.67 -5.22
CA LEU A 551 23.13 23.92 -6.65
C LEU A 551 21.86 24.57 -7.23
N LEU A 552 22.03 25.66 -7.98
CA LEU A 552 20.96 26.42 -8.62
C LEU A 552 21.13 26.50 -10.13
N ILE A 553 19.99 26.44 -10.84
CA ILE A 553 19.84 26.78 -12.26
C ILE A 553 18.79 27.87 -12.35
N GLU A 554 19.10 29.01 -12.98
CA GLU A 554 18.15 30.12 -13.15
C GLU A 554 17.46 30.54 -11.83
N SER A 555 18.17 30.48 -10.71
CA SER A 555 17.68 30.76 -9.34
C SER A 555 16.74 29.71 -8.72
N CYS A 556 16.51 28.57 -9.37
CA CYS A 556 15.82 27.42 -8.80
C CYS A 556 16.81 26.46 -8.14
N ILE A 557 16.55 26.05 -6.89
CA ILE A 557 17.35 25.06 -6.17
C ILE A 557 17.08 23.66 -6.76
N ILE A 558 18.15 22.99 -7.21
CA ILE A 558 18.09 21.66 -7.83
C ILE A 558 18.46 20.56 -6.83
N SER A 559 19.52 20.78 -6.05
CA SER A 559 20.06 19.80 -5.11
C SER A 559 20.81 20.53 -4.00
N CYS A 560 20.75 20.02 -2.77
CA CYS A 560 21.48 20.59 -1.63
C CYS A 560 22.23 19.50 -0.85
N VAL A 561 23.35 19.87 -0.25
CA VAL A 561 24.12 19.03 0.67
C VAL A 561 24.44 19.84 1.92
N SER A 562 24.04 19.31 3.08
CA SER A 562 24.28 19.92 4.40
C SER A 562 25.56 19.40 5.02
N PHE A 563 26.31 20.24 5.73
CA PHE A 563 27.51 19.85 6.47
C PHE A 563 27.80 20.74 7.68
N THR A 564 28.60 20.23 8.61
CA THR A 564 29.01 20.97 9.82
C THR A 564 30.53 21.04 9.91
N THR A 565 31.10 22.24 9.96
CA THR A 565 32.56 22.45 10.03
C THR A 565 33.15 21.94 11.35
N PRO A 566 34.31 21.25 11.33
CA PRO A 566 34.97 20.77 12.54
C PRO A 566 35.63 21.90 13.36
N ASP A 567 36.06 21.61 14.59
CA ASP A 567 36.70 22.57 15.50
C ASP A 567 38.12 22.96 15.07
N SER A 568 38.56 24.18 15.44
CA SER A 568 39.80 24.83 15.02
C SER A 568 41.03 24.58 15.92
N ILE A 569 40.91 23.78 16.98
CA ILE A 569 42.00 23.55 17.93
C ILE A 569 42.98 22.47 17.42
N PHE A 570 44.10 22.98 16.89
CA PHE A 570 45.48 22.47 16.92
C PHE A 570 45.75 20.97 16.68
N THR A 571 46.21 20.70 15.46
CA THR A 571 47.18 19.66 15.14
C THR A 571 48.52 19.90 15.87
N GLN A 572 48.73 19.26 17.03
CA GLN A 572 50.04 18.74 17.47
C GLN A 572 49.86 17.69 18.56
N LYS A 573 49.76 16.42 18.14
CA LYS A 573 50.34 15.28 18.85
C LYS A 573 50.33 14.06 17.94
N LEU A 574 51.40 13.92 17.18
CA LEU A 574 52.00 12.61 16.98
C LEU A 574 53.09 12.46 18.03
N PRO A 575 52.87 11.64 19.08
CA PRO A 575 53.88 10.76 19.59
C PRO A 575 53.56 9.36 19.08
N ASN A 576 54.53 8.79 18.37
CA ASN A 576 54.62 7.37 18.01
C ASN A 576 54.52 6.46 19.25
N HIS A 577 53.30 6.24 19.77
CA HIS A 577 53.10 5.32 20.90
C HIS A 577 51.89 4.38 20.76
N TRP A 578 51.11 4.45 19.67
CA TRP A 578 49.96 3.56 19.45
C TRP A 578 50.22 2.44 18.44
N LEU A 579 51.31 2.51 17.66
CA LEU A 579 51.78 1.40 16.83
C LEU A 579 52.63 0.40 17.64
N LEU A 580 53.38 0.87 18.64
CA LEU A 580 54.17 -0.03 19.51
C LEU A 580 53.30 -0.75 20.54
N THR A 581 52.29 -0.11 21.13
CA THR A 581 51.37 -0.78 22.08
C THR A 581 50.44 -1.76 21.38
N GLY A 582 49.91 -1.42 20.19
CA GLY A 582 49.11 -2.35 19.39
C GLY A 582 49.90 -3.57 18.92
N VAL A 583 51.15 -3.38 18.49
CA VAL A 583 52.02 -4.50 18.08
C VAL A 583 52.49 -5.32 19.28
N LEU A 584 52.78 -4.71 20.45
CA LEU A 584 53.08 -5.47 21.67
C LEU A 584 51.88 -6.24 22.20
N ILE A 585 50.66 -5.67 22.16
CA ILE A 585 49.45 -6.38 22.60
C ILE A 585 49.15 -7.53 21.63
N MET A 586 49.30 -7.34 20.31
CA MET A 586 49.12 -8.43 19.34
C MET A 586 50.22 -9.49 19.46
N LEU A 587 51.48 -9.12 19.71
CA LEU A 587 52.56 -10.11 19.96
C LEU A 587 52.37 -10.85 21.28
N VAL A 588 51.90 -10.18 22.34
CA VAL A 588 51.58 -10.82 23.62
C VAL A 588 50.38 -11.77 23.47
N VAL A 589 49.33 -11.37 22.74
CA VAL A 589 48.17 -12.24 22.47
C VAL A 589 48.58 -13.42 21.59
N VAL A 590 49.38 -13.22 20.55
CA VAL A 590 49.89 -14.32 19.71
C VAL A 590 50.83 -15.24 20.51
N SER A 591 51.67 -14.70 21.40
CA SER A 591 52.54 -15.51 22.26
C SER A 591 51.76 -16.29 23.33
N LEU A 592 50.71 -15.71 23.91
CA LEU A 592 49.83 -16.38 24.87
C LEU A 592 48.98 -17.45 24.19
N VAL A 593 48.48 -17.21 22.98
CA VAL A 593 47.75 -18.22 22.19
C VAL A 593 48.70 -19.35 21.79
N SER A 594 49.95 -19.04 21.41
CA SER A 594 50.98 -20.03 21.09
C SER A 594 51.38 -20.85 22.32
N LEU A 595 51.50 -20.21 23.49
CA LEU A 595 51.77 -20.88 24.78
C LEU A 595 50.58 -21.74 25.23
N HIS A 596 49.35 -21.31 24.97
CA HIS A 596 48.14 -22.08 25.26
C HIS A 596 48.01 -23.31 24.35
N VAL A 597 48.43 -23.20 23.08
CA VAL A 597 48.53 -24.33 22.15
C VAL A 597 49.66 -25.29 22.54
N LEU A 598 50.82 -24.78 22.95
CA LEU A 598 51.93 -25.61 23.43
C LEU A 598 51.58 -26.33 24.75
N LEU A 599 50.92 -25.65 25.69
CA LEU A 599 50.45 -26.25 26.95
C LEU A 599 49.35 -27.30 26.71
N LYS A 600 48.49 -27.11 25.68
CA LYS A 600 47.53 -28.15 25.26
C LYS A 600 48.22 -29.36 24.62
N GLN A 601 49.31 -29.17 23.88
CA GLN A 601 50.10 -30.27 23.30
C GLN A 601 50.93 -31.03 24.35
N ILE A 602 51.41 -30.35 25.40
CA ILE A 602 52.10 -31.00 26.54
C ILE A 602 51.11 -31.77 27.44
N LYS A 603 49.83 -31.38 27.47
CA LYS A 603 48.76 -32.12 28.19
C LYS A 603 48.28 -33.38 27.47
N PHE A 604 48.70 -33.60 26.21
CA PHE A 604 48.35 -34.77 25.40
C PHE A 604 49.51 -35.77 25.20
N SER A 605 50.69 -35.53 25.78
CA SER A 605 51.85 -36.45 25.66
C SER A 605 52.15 -37.26 26.94
N THR A 606 51.23 -37.34 27.90
CA THR A 606 51.39 -38.19 29.10
C THR A 606 50.11 -38.98 29.40
N SER A 607 49.72 -39.90 28.51
CA SER A 607 48.96 -41.10 28.90
C SER A 607 48.90 -42.10 27.73
N SER A 608 49.96 -42.89 27.57
CA SER A 608 49.86 -44.16 26.86
C SER A 608 50.83 -45.15 27.50
N VAL A 609 50.37 -45.79 28.57
CA VAL A 609 50.93 -47.05 29.06
C VAL A 609 49.96 -48.14 28.61
N PRO A 610 50.37 -49.09 27.76
CA PRO A 610 49.59 -50.28 27.47
C PRO A 610 49.92 -51.37 28.51
N TYR A 611 48.89 -51.97 29.10
CA TYR A 611 49.02 -53.21 29.86
C TYR A 611 48.41 -54.35 29.04
N GLU A 612 49.26 -55.31 28.67
CA GLU A 612 48.89 -56.68 28.32
C GLU A 612 49.40 -57.63 29.41
N LEU A 613 48.72 -58.79 29.52
CA LEU A 613 49.08 -60.09 30.15
C LEU A 613 48.39 -60.45 31.51
N TYR A 614 47.23 -61.14 31.39
CA TYR A 614 46.85 -62.53 31.81
C TYR A 614 47.55 -63.21 33.02
N PRO A 615 46.95 -64.25 33.68
CA PRO A 615 45.89 -65.17 33.21
C PRO A 615 44.49 -64.96 33.79
#